data_AF-A0A7S0R4J4-F1
#
_entry.id   AF-A0A7S0R4J4-F1
#
_cell.length_a   1.000
_cell.length_b   1.000
_cell.length_c   1.000
_cell.angle_alpha   90.00
_cell.angle_beta   90.00
_cell.angle_gamma   90.00
#
_symmetry.space_group_name_H-M   'P 1'
#
loop_
_entity.id
_entity.type
_entity.pdbx_description
1 polymer ?
#
loop_
_entity_poly.entity_id
_entity_poly.type
_entity_poly.pdbx_seq_one_letter_code
_entity_poly.pdbx_strand_id
1 'polypeptide(L)'
;FSAVVENNLTARTKSDKFVMARHFFKVGQARAQGRAMILSLAAQLAAQLPGLAEALLPVAKECHGKMDMTLDDLFDRFLLEPLTRLDQAATSCGSPLPPVLLLLDALDEADHKGQGWLPVARLVARRFCSLPPCVKAIVTSRPHTSVVFTKWDSPHVNVIEPNTDQNMQD
;
A
#
# COMPACT_ATOMS: atom_id res chain seq x y z
N PHE A 1 8.54 -9.51 13.85
CA PHE A 1 8.27 -8.05 13.75
C PHE A 1 6.90 -7.73 13.14
N SER A 2 6.64 -8.13 11.89
CA SER A 2 5.41 -7.81 11.15
C SER A 2 4.09 -8.23 11.82
N ALA A 3 3.98 -9.47 12.29
CA ALA A 3 2.79 -9.95 13.01
C ALA A 3 2.54 -9.18 14.32
N VAL A 4 3.60 -8.68 14.98
CA VAL A 4 3.48 -7.87 16.20
C VAL A 4 3.00 -6.46 15.88
N VAL A 5 3.53 -5.85 14.81
CA VAL A 5 3.07 -4.53 14.32
C VAL A 5 1.61 -4.62 13.87
N GLU A 6 1.26 -5.65 13.10
CA GLU A 6 -0.11 -5.90 12.64
C GLU A 6 -1.07 -6.10 13.82
N ASN A 7 -0.73 -6.95 14.80
CA ASN A 7 -1.59 -7.20 15.95
C ASN A 7 -1.82 -5.93 16.78
N ASN A 8 -0.76 -5.14 17.00
CA ASN A 8 -0.88 -3.88 17.71
C ASN A 8 -1.70 -2.84 16.92
N LEU A 9 -1.49 -2.71 15.61
CA LEU A 9 -2.25 -1.79 14.77
C LEU A 9 -3.73 -2.21 14.66
N THR A 10 -4.01 -3.51 14.53
CA THR A 10 -5.38 -4.05 14.43
C THR A 10 -6.13 -3.96 15.75
N ALA A 11 -5.45 -4.12 16.90
CA ALA A 11 -6.05 -3.84 18.19
C ALA A 11 -6.46 -2.36 18.30
N ARG A 12 -5.65 -1.47 17.70
CA ARG A 12 -5.89 -0.02 17.69
C ARG A 12 -6.93 0.42 16.65
N THR A 13 -7.11 -0.23 15.51
CA THR A 13 -8.23 0.12 14.59
C THR A 13 -9.60 -0.08 15.23
N LYS A 14 -9.71 -0.95 16.24
CA LYS A 14 -10.94 -1.11 17.02
C LYS A 14 -11.18 0.03 18.02
N SER A 15 -10.15 0.83 18.35
CA SER A 15 -10.22 1.93 19.32
C SER A 15 -9.98 3.33 18.72
N ASP A 16 -9.25 3.43 17.61
CA ASP A 16 -8.86 4.67 16.90
C ASP A 16 -9.58 4.80 15.53
N LYS A 17 -9.84 6.04 15.11
CA LYS A 17 -10.62 6.43 13.91
C LYS A 17 -9.86 6.30 12.57
N PHE A 18 -9.11 5.23 12.33
CA PHE A 18 -8.35 5.06 11.06
C PHE A 18 -8.68 3.75 10.36
N VAL A 19 -8.53 3.75 9.03
CA VAL A 19 -8.69 2.59 8.15
C VAL A 19 -7.34 1.98 7.87
N MET A 20 -7.27 0.64 7.79
CA MET A 20 -6.01 -0.05 7.49
C MET A 20 -6.16 -1.06 6.36
N ALA A 21 -5.20 -1.07 5.44
CA ALA A 21 -5.04 -2.14 4.45
C ALA A 21 -3.60 -2.66 4.49
N ARG A 22 -3.42 -3.96 4.26
CA ARG A 22 -2.12 -4.62 4.42
C ARG A 22 -1.82 -5.60 3.31
N HIS A 23 -0.54 -5.74 2.98
CA HIS A 23 -0.07 -6.73 2.03
C HIS A 23 1.25 -7.34 2.50
N PHE A 24 1.27 -8.65 2.66
CA PHE A 24 2.45 -9.42 3.03
C PHE A 24 3.00 -10.10 1.79
N PHE A 25 4.15 -9.64 1.31
CA PHE A 25 4.82 -10.29 0.19
C PHE A 25 5.35 -11.66 0.62
N LYS A 26 5.34 -12.61 -0.32
CA LYS A 26 5.93 -13.93 -0.10
C LYS A 26 6.47 -14.52 -1.38
N VAL A 27 7.79 -14.75 -1.46
CA VAL A 27 8.45 -15.30 -2.65
C VAL A 27 7.79 -16.62 -3.07
N GLY A 28 7.61 -16.79 -4.37
CA GLY A 28 7.01 -18.00 -4.96
C GLY A 28 5.50 -18.12 -4.78
N GLN A 29 4.85 -17.17 -4.11
CA GLN A 29 3.39 -17.13 -3.96
C GLN A 29 2.77 -16.03 -4.84
N ALA A 30 1.47 -16.15 -5.13
CA ALA A 30 0.74 -15.13 -5.88
C ALA A 30 0.86 -13.73 -5.25
N ARG A 31 0.95 -13.67 -3.92
CA ARG A 31 1.14 -12.43 -3.15
C ARG A 31 2.54 -11.81 -3.24
N ALA A 32 3.52 -12.44 -3.91
CA ALA A 32 4.74 -11.75 -4.34
C ALA A 32 4.43 -10.66 -5.38
N GLN A 33 3.42 -10.88 -6.23
CA GLN A 33 3.19 -10.02 -7.39
C GLN A 33 2.76 -8.61 -7.00
N GLY A 34 3.41 -7.59 -7.54
CA GLY A 34 3.00 -6.19 -7.35
C GLY A 34 1.55 -5.92 -7.75
N ARG A 35 1.02 -6.64 -8.76
CA ARG A 35 -0.41 -6.62 -9.11
C ARG A 35 -1.29 -7.09 -7.95
N ALA A 36 -0.92 -8.18 -7.29
CA ALA A 36 -1.66 -8.71 -6.16
C ALA A 36 -1.66 -7.71 -4.99
N MET A 37 -0.53 -7.04 -4.73
CA MET A 37 -0.46 -5.96 -3.74
C MET A 37 -1.49 -4.87 -4.02
N ILE A 38 -1.48 -4.27 -5.22
CA ILE A 38 -2.38 -3.15 -5.56
C ILE A 38 -3.85 -3.56 -5.41
N LEU A 39 -4.23 -4.71 -6.00
CA LEU A 39 -5.60 -5.18 -5.98
C LEU A 39 -6.08 -5.57 -4.57
N SER A 40 -5.20 -6.19 -3.77
CA SER A 40 -5.49 -6.55 -2.38
C SER A 40 -5.74 -5.31 -1.51
N LEU A 41 -4.88 -4.29 -1.64
CA LEU A 41 -5.06 -3.02 -0.92
C LEU A 41 -6.37 -2.35 -1.32
N ALA A 42 -6.64 -2.22 -2.63
CA ALA A 42 -7.87 -1.61 -3.13
C ALA A 42 -9.13 -2.32 -2.61
N ALA A 43 -9.14 -3.66 -2.62
CA ALA A 43 -10.26 -4.45 -2.10
C ALA A 43 -10.46 -4.27 -0.58
N GLN A 44 -9.39 -4.28 0.20
CA GLN A 44 -9.46 -4.07 1.65
C GLN A 44 -9.96 -2.66 2.00
N LEU A 45 -9.51 -1.65 1.27
CA LEU A 45 -9.98 -0.27 1.45
C LEU A 45 -11.45 -0.13 1.03
N ALA A 46 -11.87 -0.76 -0.06
CA ALA A 46 -13.25 -0.72 -0.53
C ALA A 46 -14.25 -1.28 0.50
N ALA A 47 -13.82 -2.27 1.29
CA ALA A 47 -14.63 -2.84 2.35
C ALA A 47 -14.76 -1.93 3.59
N GLN A 48 -13.92 -0.90 3.71
CA GLN A 48 -13.82 -0.06 4.91
C GLN A 48 -14.15 1.41 4.68
N LEU A 49 -13.89 1.94 3.47
CA LEU A 49 -14.15 3.32 3.09
C LEU A 49 -15.48 3.43 2.32
N PRO A 50 -16.49 4.11 2.87
CA PRO A 50 -17.74 4.36 2.15
C PRO A 50 -17.49 5.07 0.81
N GLY A 51 -18.15 4.62 -0.26
CA GLY A 51 -18.03 5.20 -1.59
C GLY A 51 -16.86 4.68 -2.44
N LEU A 52 -15.87 4.01 -1.83
CA LEU A 52 -14.70 3.52 -2.58
C LEU A 52 -15.05 2.29 -3.44
N ALA A 53 -15.92 1.40 -2.97
CA ALA A 53 -16.37 0.24 -3.74
C ALA A 53 -17.11 0.67 -5.03
N GLU A 54 -17.96 1.69 -4.92
CA GLU A 54 -18.70 2.31 -6.02
C GLU A 54 -17.76 2.96 -7.02
N ALA A 55 -16.72 3.65 -6.53
CA ALA A 55 -15.68 4.25 -7.37
C ALA A 55 -14.83 3.21 -8.13
N LEU A 56 -14.62 2.03 -7.53
CA LEU A 56 -13.82 0.94 -8.09
C LEU A 56 -14.60 0.01 -9.02
N LEU A 57 -15.92 -0.12 -8.85
CA LEU A 57 -16.75 -1.01 -9.66
C LEU A 57 -16.62 -0.77 -11.19
N PRO A 58 -16.70 0.47 -11.72
CA PRO A 58 -16.52 0.70 -13.14
C PRO A 58 -15.10 0.35 -13.61
N VAL A 59 -14.09 0.66 -12.79
CA VAL A 59 -12.69 0.33 -13.06
C VAL A 59 -12.51 -1.18 -13.17
N ALA A 60 -13.04 -1.94 -12.20
CA ALA A 60 -12.95 -3.39 -12.18
C ALA A 60 -13.63 -4.03 -13.40
N LYS A 61 -14.78 -3.50 -13.83
CA LYS A 61 -15.48 -3.93 -15.05
C LYS A 61 -14.64 -3.68 -16.31
N GLU A 62 -14.09 -2.48 -16.45
CA GLU A 62 -13.28 -2.11 -17.61
C GLU A 62 -11.94 -2.86 -17.68
N CYS A 63 -11.39 -3.22 -16.51
CA CYS A 63 -10.13 -3.92 -16.37
C CYS A 63 -10.26 -5.45 -16.39
N HIS A 64 -11.49 -5.97 -16.34
CA HIS A 64 -11.76 -7.40 -16.33
C HIS A 64 -11.16 -8.06 -17.58
N GLY A 65 -10.35 -9.11 -17.40
CA GLY A 65 -9.69 -9.83 -18.48
C GLY A 65 -8.48 -9.14 -19.11
N LYS A 66 -8.15 -7.88 -18.78
CA LYS A 66 -6.96 -7.19 -19.29
C LYS A 66 -5.71 -7.65 -18.53
N MET A 67 -4.83 -8.41 -19.20
CA MET A 67 -3.57 -8.90 -18.64
C MET A 67 -2.38 -7.94 -18.82
N ASP A 68 -2.48 -6.98 -19.73
CA ASP A 68 -1.35 -6.16 -20.17
C ASP A 68 -1.18 -4.82 -19.45
N MET A 69 -1.98 -4.56 -18.41
CA MET A 69 -1.82 -3.33 -17.62
C MET A 69 -0.47 -3.31 -16.89
N THR A 70 0.19 -2.16 -16.94
CA THR A 70 1.41 -1.91 -16.19
C THR A 70 1.10 -1.76 -14.69
N LEU A 71 2.13 -1.84 -13.84
CA LEU A 71 1.96 -1.54 -12.41
C LEU A 71 1.52 -0.10 -12.17
N ASP A 72 2.00 0.85 -12.98
CA ASP A 72 1.61 2.25 -12.90
C ASP A 72 0.12 2.42 -13.25
N ASP A 73 -0.36 1.79 -14.33
CA ASP A 73 -1.79 1.83 -14.70
C ASP A 73 -2.68 1.23 -13.60
N LEU A 74 -2.26 0.11 -13.03
CA LEU A 74 -2.99 -0.52 -11.92
C LEU A 74 -3.02 0.38 -10.70
N PHE A 75 -1.89 1.00 -10.35
CA PHE A 75 -1.80 1.91 -9.21
C PHE A 75 -2.73 3.11 -9.40
N ASP A 76 -2.73 3.70 -10.59
CA ASP A 76 -3.57 4.86 -10.89
C ASP A 76 -5.04 4.54 -10.80
N ARG A 77 -5.45 3.48 -11.48
CA ARG A 77 -6.86 3.11 -11.59
C ARG A 77 -7.45 2.55 -10.30
N PHE A 78 -6.69 1.80 -9.51
CA PHE A 78 -7.21 1.09 -8.33
C PHE A 78 -6.88 1.76 -6.99
N LEU A 79 -5.90 2.67 -6.93
CA LEU A 79 -5.54 3.37 -5.70
C LEU A 79 -5.62 4.88 -5.86
N LEU A 80 -4.82 5.47 -6.75
CA LEU A 80 -4.66 6.93 -6.78
C LEU A 80 -5.95 7.66 -7.14
N GLU A 81 -6.54 7.37 -8.31
CA GLU A 81 -7.71 8.10 -8.78
C GLU A 81 -8.95 7.89 -7.88
N PRO A 82 -9.29 6.66 -7.45
CA PRO A 82 -10.45 6.46 -6.58
C PRO A 82 -10.29 7.14 -5.23
N LEU A 83 -9.12 7.05 -4.61
CA LEU A 83 -8.86 7.70 -3.31
C LEU A 83 -8.85 9.23 -3.45
N THR A 84 -8.29 9.77 -4.54
CA THR A 84 -8.28 11.22 -4.79
C THR A 84 -9.69 11.78 -4.97
N ARG A 85 -10.52 11.09 -5.77
CA ARG A 85 -11.94 11.46 -5.95
C ARG A 85 -12.68 11.46 -4.62
N LEU A 86 -12.44 10.45 -3.79
CA LEU A 86 -13.10 10.32 -2.50
C LEU A 86 -12.64 11.40 -1.51
N ASP A 87 -11.34 11.70 -1.45
CA ASP A 87 -10.76 12.75 -0.60
C ASP A 87 -11.27 14.15 -0.98
N GLN A 88 -11.38 14.43 -2.28
CA GLN A 88 -11.95 15.68 -2.79
C GLN A 88 -13.44 15.82 -2.42
N ALA A 89 -14.25 14.77 -2.65
CA ALA A 89 -15.67 14.79 -2.29
C ALA A 89 -15.89 14.98 -0.78
N ALA A 90 -15.11 14.25 0.04
CA ALA A 90 -15.11 14.36 1.50
C ALA A 90 -14.79 15.79 1.97
N THR A 91 -13.76 16.40 1.39
CA THR A 91 -13.35 17.78 1.69
C THR A 91 -14.43 18.79 1.30
N SER A 92 -15.03 18.64 0.11
CA SER A 92 -16.11 19.53 -0.35
C SER A 92 -17.39 19.45 0.50
N CYS A 93 -17.66 18.30 1.11
CA CYS A 93 -18.81 18.09 2.00
C CYS A 93 -18.53 18.44 3.47
N GLY A 94 -17.32 18.93 3.79
CA GLY A 94 -16.94 19.26 5.18
C GLY A 94 -16.79 18.04 6.10
N SER A 95 -16.64 16.84 5.53
CA SER A 95 -16.50 15.59 6.27
C SER A 95 -15.26 14.85 5.75
N PRO A 96 -14.07 15.11 6.29
CA PRO A 96 -12.82 14.54 5.77
C PRO A 96 -12.77 13.03 5.95
N LEU A 97 -12.03 12.36 5.07
CA LEU A 97 -11.80 10.93 5.21
C LEU A 97 -11.05 10.60 6.51
N PRO A 98 -11.34 9.44 7.12
CA PRO A 98 -10.49 8.94 8.20
C PRO A 98 -9.06 8.73 7.66
N PRO A 99 -8.02 8.88 8.51
CA PRO A 99 -6.67 8.50 8.14
C PRO A 99 -6.63 7.05 7.62
N VAL A 100 -5.84 6.81 6.56
CA VAL A 100 -5.66 5.51 5.94
C VAL A 100 -4.22 5.06 6.11
N LEU A 101 -4.01 3.86 6.66
CA LEU A 101 -2.70 3.26 6.83
C LEU A 101 -2.53 2.06 5.90
N LEU A 102 -1.51 2.10 5.05
CA LEU A 102 -1.07 0.99 4.22
C LEU A 102 0.13 0.31 4.87
N LEU A 103 0.03 -0.99 5.18
CA LEU A 103 1.15 -1.79 5.68
C LEU A 103 1.65 -2.72 4.57
N LEU A 104 2.87 -2.51 4.10
CA LEU A 104 3.55 -3.39 3.15
C LEU A 104 4.66 -4.12 3.86
N ASP A 105 4.61 -5.44 3.89
CA ASP A 105 5.60 -6.25 4.60
C ASP A 105 6.40 -7.17 3.71
N ALA A 106 7.70 -7.29 4.03
CA ALA A 106 8.70 -8.05 3.31
C ALA A 106 8.83 -7.62 1.83
N LEU A 107 8.97 -6.32 1.57
CA LEU A 107 9.04 -5.79 0.18
C LEU A 107 10.16 -6.42 -0.66
N ASP A 108 11.24 -6.90 -0.06
CA ASP A 108 12.30 -7.67 -0.72
C ASP A 108 11.84 -9.04 -1.27
N GLU A 109 10.72 -9.57 -0.77
CA GLU A 109 10.06 -10.77 -1.29
C GLU A 109 9.09 -10.49 -2.47
N ALA A 110 8.99 -9.24 -2.91
CA ALA A 110 8.13 -8.87 -4.03
C ALA A 110 8.65 -9.41 -5.37
N ASP A 111 7.74 -9.52 -6.33
CA ASP A 111 8.05 -9.85 -7.72
C ASP A 111 7.15 -9.08 -8.68
N HIS A 112 7.65 -8.89 -9.90
CA HIS A 112 6.84 -8.45 -11.02
C HIS A 112 7.18 -9.27 -12.26
N LYS A 113 6.33 -10.25 -12.59
CA LYS A 113 6.49 -11.08 -13.80
C LYS A 113 7.90 -11.71 -13.89
N GLY A 114 8.47 -12.16 -12.77
CA GLY A 114 9.79 -12.79 -12.70
C GLY A 114 10.99 -11.83 -12.69
N GLN A 115 10.75 -10.51 -12.61
CA GLN A 115 11.82 -9.49 -12.59
C GLN A 115 12.35 -9.19 -11.18
N GLY A 116 11.85 -9.87 -10.15
CA GLY A 116 12.20 -9.65 -8.75
C GLY A 116 11.54 -8.42 -8.15
N TRP A 117 12.03 -8.01 -6.97
CA TRP A 117 11.39 -6.98 -6.14
C TRP A 117 11.53 -5.55 -6.67
N LEU A 118 12.57 -5.30 -7.48
CA LEU A 118 13.00 -3.95 -7.85
C LEU A 118 11.92 -3.12 -8.56
N PRO A 119 11.14 -3.65 -9.53
CA PRO A 119 10.05 -2.89 -10.15
C PRO A 119 8.95 -2.50 -9.15
N VAL A 120 8.60 -3.39 -8.22
CA VAL A 120 7.57 -3.13 -7.20
C VAL A 120 8.07 -2.09 -6.21
N ALA A 121 9.31 -2.20 -5.74
CA ALA A 121 9.89 -1.24 -4.80
C ALA A 121 10.05 0.16 -5.42
N ARG A 122 10.42 0.26 -6.72
CA ARG A 122 10.44 1.54 -7.44
C ARG A 122 9.05 2.15 -7.56
N LEU A 123 8.02 1.35 -7.82
CA LEU A 123 6.63 1.83 -7.82
C LEU A 123 6.28 2.42 -6.45
N VAL A 124 6.52 1.68 -5.36
CA VAL A 124 6.23 2.15 -4.00
C VAL A 124 6.94 3.45 -3.71
N ALA A 125 8.27 3.49 -3.90
CA ALA A 125 9.08 4.67 -3.63
C ALA A 125 8.65 5.90 -4.46
N ARG A 126 8.28 5.71 -5.73
CA ARG A 126 7.95 6.83 -6.63
C ARG A 126 6.50 7.30 -6.52
N ARG A 127 5.56 6.38 -6.29
CA ARG A 127 4.12 6.63 -6.48
C ARG A 127 3.34 6.77 -5.18
N PHE A 128 3.77 6.15 -4.07
CA PHE A 128 2.97 6.22 -2.84
C PHE A 128 2.89 7.64 -2.27
N CYS A 129 3.88 8.49 -2.54
CA CYS A 129 3.84 9.90 -2.16
C CYS A 129 2.82 10.74 -2.94
N SER A 130 2.26 10.22 -4.05
CA SER A 130 1.20 10.92 -4.80
C SER A 130 -0.20 10.60 -4.29
N LEU A 131 -0.34 9.65 -3.35
CA LEU A 131 -1.63 9.34 -2.74
C LEU A 131 -2.13 10.54 -1.92
N PRO A 132 -3.47 10.65 -1.69
CA PRO A 132 -4.03 11.75 -0.91
C PRO A 132 -3.39 11.89 0.48
N PRO A 133 -3.36 13.10 1.08
CA PRO A 133 -2.65 13.36 2.34
C PRO A 133 -3.10 12.51 3.53
N CYS A 134 -4.35 12.03 3.50
CA CYS A 134 -4.93 11.12 4.50
C CYS A 134 -4.30 9.71 4.47
N VAL A 135 -3.60 9.35 3.39
CA VAL A 135 -2.96 8.04 3.23
C VAL A 135 -1.52 8.08 3.70
N LYS A 136 -1.15 7.15 4.57
CA LYS A 136 0.22 6.91 5.05
C LYS A 136 0.60 5.46 4.80
N ALA A 137 1.89 5.21 4.60
CA ALA A 137 2.40 3.87 4.36
C ALA A 137 3.53 3.53 5.35
N ILE A 138 3.49 2.30 5.86
CA ILE A 138 4.59 1.65 6.56
C ILE A 138 5.08 0.54 5.65
N VAL A 139 6.39 0.53 5.39
CA VAL A 139 7.03 -0.47 4.52
C VAL A 139 8.14 -1.13 5.32
N THR A 140 8.12 -2.46 5.40
CA THR A 140 9.21 -3.26 5.98
C THR A 140 9.88 -4.08 4.89
N SER A 141 11.18 -4.27 5.03
CA SER A 141 12.01 -4.96 4.04
C SER A 141 13.40 -5.22 4.60
N ARG A 142 14.19 -6.06 3.91
CA ARG A 142 15.64 -6.16 4.18
C ARG A 142 16.40 -4.90 3.74
N PRO A 143 17.54 -4.57 4.38
CA PRO A 143 18.29 -3.33 4.16
C PRO A 143 18.66 -3.03 2.71
N HIS A 144 18.94 -4.06 1.90
CA HIS A 144 19.37 -3.87 0.50
C HIS A 144 18.32 -3.17 -0.39
N THR A 145 17.05 -3.15 0.03
CA THR A 145 15.97 -2.45 -0.69
C THR A 145 15.95 -0.94 -0.44
N SER A 146 16.63 -0.44 0.60
CA SER A 146 16.63 1.00 0.96
C SER A 146 17.17 1.90 -0.16
N VAL A 147 18.00 1.35 -1.05
CA VAL A 147 18.60 2.07 -2.20
C VAL A 147 17.58 2.75 -3.12
N VAL A 148 16.35 2.23 -3.23
CA VAL A 148 15.31 2.86 -4.06
C VAL A 148 14.53 3.95 -3.33
N PHE A 149 14.66 4.05 -2.01
CA PHE A 149 13.98 5.03 -1.16
C PHE A 149 14.87 6.25 -0.86
N THR A 150 15.99 6.43 -1.57
CA THR A 150 16.90 7.58 -1.38
C THR A 150 16.23 8.94 -1.59
N LYS A 151 15.13 9.00 -2.35
CA LYS A 151 14.33 10.22 -2.56
C LYS A 151 13.25 10.47 -1.50
N TRP A 152 13.11 9.56 -0.53
CA TRP A 152 12.21 9.72 0.61
C TRP A 152 12.82 10.57 1.73
N ASP A 153 13.87 11.35 1.43
CA ASP A 153 14.43 12.38 2.32
C ASP A 153 13.47 13.59 2.41
N SER A 154 12.26 13.31 2.88
CA SER A 154 11.14 14.23 3.04
C SER A 154 10.73 14.20 4.51
N PRO A 155 10.33 15.34 5.10
CA PRO A 155 9.94 15.43 6.52
C PRO A 155 8.74 14.54 6.90
N HIS A 156 8.10 13.88 5.93
CA HIS A 156 6.97 12.99 6.13
C HIS A 156 7.30 11.50 6.05
N VAL A 157 8.56 11.13 5.83
CA VAL A 157 9.02 9.75 5.86
C VAL A 157 9.90 9.53 7.08
N ASN A 158 9.51 8.57 7.91
CA ASN A 158 10.34 8.09 9.01
C ASN A 158 10.94 6.74 8.61
N VAL A 159 12.26 6.71 8.41
CA VAL A 159 13.00 5.46 8.23
C VAL A 159 13.35 4.91 9.61
N ILE A 160 12.85 3.71 9.91
CA ILE A 160 13.25 2.98 11.11
C ILE A 160 14.31 1.98 10.69
N GLU A 161 15.56 2.29 11.01
CA GLU A 161 16.68 1.37 10.79
C GLU A 161 16.52 0.12 11.67
N PRO A 162 16.94 -1.07 11.20
CA PRO A 162 16.88 -2.28 12.00
C PRO A 162 17.75 -2.13 13.26
N ASN A 163 17.16 -2.34 14.44
CA ASN A 163 17.91 -2.49 15.68
C ASN A 163 18.71 -3.81 15.61
N THR A 164 20.02 -3.71 15.79
CA THR A 164 21.01 -4.78 15.56
C THR A 164 20.78 -6.06 16.37
N ASP A 165 20.04 -5.98 17.48
CA ASP A 165 19.95 -7.08 18.47
C ASP A 165 18.59 -7.79 18.56
N GLN A 166 17.52 -7.26 17.96
CA GLN A 166 16.15 -7.81 18.16
C GLN A 166 15.43 -8.28 16.89
N ASN A 167 16.02 -8.08 15.70
CA ASN A 167 15.36 -8.36 14.42
C ASN A 167 15.90 -9.58 13.65
N MET A 168 16.73 -10.43 14.26
CA MET A 168 17.40 -11.56 13.59
C MET A 168 16.89 -12.97 13.95
N GLN A 169 15.79 -13.11 14.70
CA GLN A 169 15.23 -14.42 15.00
C GLN A 169 13.92 -14.61 14.23
N ASP A 170 13.99 -15.51 13.24
CA ASP A 170 12.85 -16.08 12.48
C ASP A 170 11.98 -16.98 13.37
#